data_AF-W6LFG1-F1
#
_entry.id   AF-W6LFG1-F1
#
_cell.length_a   1.000
_cell.length_b   1.000
_cell.length_c   1.000
_cell.angle_alpha   90.00
_cell.angle_beta   90.00
_cell.angle_gamma   90.00
#
_symmetry.space_group_name_H-M   'P 1'
#
loop_
_entity.id
_entity.type
_entity.pdbx_description
1 polymer ?
#
loop_
_entity_poly.entity_id
_entity_poly.type
_entity_poly.pdbx_seq_one_letter_code
_entity_poly.pdbx_strand_id
1 'polypeptide(L)'
;MEGSMASETTQGIAPRALRTIFARQEALSRDGWHYTMSCSVVEVYSDEVRDLLQNPSLYDLSGPAATANYHTIRHNEQTGETVIGNTRTRRIVTMDDFRAVYRQATRYRKTAKTQLNDHSSRSHSIFTLRIDGRNETIRQQSKGVLCLVDLAGSERVNESGAQGQQFKEAVSINRSLLDLGKCISALRSGAVVPWRNSRLTYLLQNYLGAKGAKMLMVVTISNKSSYLTESTNSLQFATRVKDTLIGSSVRRISNY
;
A
#
# COMPACT_ATOMS: atom_id res chain seq x y z
N MET A 1 -10.56 -0.94 -3.20
CA MET A 1 -9.54 -2.01 -3.21
C MET A 1 -10.07 -3.41 -2.85
N GLU A 2 -10.88 -3.57 -1.81
CA GLU A 2 -11.39 -4.88 -1.36
C GLU A 2 -12.57 -5.42 -2.19
N GLY A 3 -13.57 -4.57 -2.48
CA GLY A 3 -14.86 -4.99 -3.02
C GLY A 3 -15.64 -5.86 -2.03
N SER A 4 -16.67 -6.56 -2.51
CA SER A 4 -17.35 -7.57 -1.69
C SER A 4 -16.68 -8.93 -1.88
N MET A 5 -16.25 -9.53 -0.76
CA MET A 5 -15.61 -10.85 -0.75
C MET A 5 -16.60 -12.00 -1.02
N ALA A 6 -17.91 -11.73 -0.92
CA ALA A 6 -18.97 -12.73 -1.04
C ALA A 6 -19.40 -13.02 -2.49
N SER A 7 -19.07 -12.13 -3.44
CA SER A 7 -19.45 -12.31 -4.85
C SER A 7 -18.27 -12.07 -5.78
N GLU A 8 -18.06 -12.99 -6.71
CA GLU A 8 -16.98 -12.94 -7.70
C GLU A 8 -17.10 -11.76 -8.67
N THR A 9 -18.30 -11.24 -8.92
CA THR A 9 -18.49 -10.07 -9.78
C THR A 9 -18.16 -8.78 -9.04
N THR A 10 -18.37 -8.73 -7.73
CA THR A 10 -18.16 -7.55 -6.89
C THR A 10 -16.82 -7.52 -6.13
N GLN A 11 -16.00 -8.56 -6.29
CA GLN A 11 -14.64 -8.60 -5.72
C GLN A 11 -13.77 -7.47 -6.28
N GLY A 12 -12.98 -6.87 -5.41
CA GLY A 12 -12.04 -5.80 -5.76
C GLY A 12 -10.73 -6.31 -6.38
N ILE A 13 -9.77 -5.39 -6.53
CA ILE A 13 -8.49 -5.66 -7.19
C ILE A 13 -7.65 -6.65 -6.38
N ALA A 14 -7.58 -6.49 -5.06
CA ALA A 14 -6.73 -7.33 -4.21
C ALA A 14 -7.04 -8.83 -4.30
N PRO A 15 -8.30 -9.30 -4.08
CA PRO A 15 -8.60 -10.72 -4.20
C PRO A 15 -8.42 -11.26 -5.62
N ARG A 16 -8.69 -10.46 -6.66
CA ARG A 16 -8.48 -10.86 -8.06
C ARG A 16 -7.01 -11.04 -8.39
N ALA A 17 -6.16 -10.11 -7.95
CA ALA A 17 -4.72 -10.19 -8.15
C ALA A 17 -4.14 -11.45 -7.52
N LEU A 18 -4.51 -11.76 -6.27
CA LEU A 18 -4.04 -12.97 -5.60
C LEU A 18 -4.50 -14.25 -6.30
N ARG A 19 -5.76 -14.31 -6.78
CA ARG A 19 -6.26 -15.44 -7.56
C ARG A 19 -5.44 -15.67 -8.83
N THR A 20 -5.14 -14.60 -9.56
CA THR A 20 -4.28 -14.67 -10.77
C THR A 20 -2.88 -15.16 -10.44
N ILE A 21 -2.30 -14.70 -9.32
CA ILE A 21 -0.97 -15.14 -8.87
C ILE A 21 -0.96 -16.62 -8.51
N PHE A 22 -1.96 -17.10 -7.76
CA PHE A 22 -2.08 -18.53 -7.42
C PHE A 22 -2.23 -19.41 -8.66
N ALA A 23 -3.11 -19.04 -9.60
CA ALA A 23 -3.27 -19.76 -10.85
C ALA A 23 -1.97 -19.78 -11.67
N ARG A 24 -1.22 -18.66 -11.67
CA ARG A 24 0.06 -18.59 -12.37
C ARG A 24 1.15 -19.44 -11.70
N GLN A 25 1.20 -19.45 -10.37
CA GLN A 25 2.09 -20.31 -9.60
C GLN A 25 1.83 -21.79 -9.92
N GLU A 26 0.56 -22.22 -9.93
CA GLU A 26 0.19 -23.59 -10.27
C GLU A 26 0.60 -23.95 -11.69
N ALA A 27 0.35 -23.06 -12.66
CA ALA A 27 0.75 -23.29 -14.05
C ALA A 27 2.27 -23.46 -14.22
N LEU A 28 3.07 -22.64 -13.52
CA LEU A 28 4.54 -22.68 -13.59
C LEU A 28 5.16 -23.84 -12.81
N SER A 29 4.41 -24.49 -11.91
CA SER A 29 4.90 -25.66 -11.19
C SER A 29 5.24 -26.83 -12.11
N ARG A 30 4.52 -26.95 -13.25
CA ARG A 30 4.82 -27.91 -14.31
C ARG A 30 6.17 -27.69 -14.98
N ASP A 31 6.69 -26.46 -14.92
CA ASP A 31 7.99 -26.08 -15.46
C ASP A 31 9.10 -26.16 -14.38
N GLY A 32 8.82 -26.75 -13.20
CA GLY A 32 9.77 -26.91 -12.10
C GLY A 32 9.93 -25.69 -11.19
N TRP A 33 9.06 -24.68 -11.32
CA TRP A 33 9.09 -23.51 -10.43
C TRP A 33 8.28 -23.74 -9.15
N HIS A 34 8.91 -23.44 -8.01
CA HIS A 34 8.29 -23.44 -6.70
C HIS A 34 8.29 -22.03 -6.13
N TYR A 35 7.10 -21.53 -5.79
CA TYR A 35 6.93 -20.19 -5.23
C TYR A 35 6.49 -20.26 -3.76
N THR A 36 7.05 -19.36 -2.96
CA THR A 36 6.61 -19.06 -1.59
C THR A 36 6.17 -17.61 -1.50
N MET A 37 5.10 -17.35 -0.76
CA MET A 37 4.55 -16.02 -0.61
C MET A 37 4.36 -15.63 0.85
N SER A 38 4.64 -14.37 1.13
CA SER A 38 4.41 -13.77 2.44
C SER A 38 3.90 -12.34 2.29
N CYS A 39 3.11 -11.88 3.24
CA CYS A 39 2.56 -10.53 3.21
C CYS A 39 2.71 -9.79 4.54
N SER A 40 2.75 -8.47 4.44
CA SER A 40 2.62 -7.53 5.56
C SER A 40 1.54 -6.51 5.20
N VAL A 41 0.79 -6.03 6.20
CA VAL A 41 -0.24 -5.02 5.99
C VAL A 41 -0.03 -3.89 6.98
N VAL A 42 0.22 -2.69 6.49
CA VAL A 42 0.41 -1.51 7.32
C VAL A 42 -0.56 -0.42 6.93
N GLU A 43 -0.79 0.52 7.84
CA GLU A 43 -1.38 1.80 7.51
C GLU A 43 -0.43 2.95 7.84
N VAL A 44 -0.55 4.04 7.09
CA VAL A 44 -0.01 5.35 7.45
C VAL A 44 -1.19 6.21 7.91
N TYR A 45 -1.24 6.49 9.20
CA TYR A 45 -2.27 7.30 9.83
C TYR A 45 -1.62 8.43 10.62
N SER A 46 -2.01 9.68 10.31
CA SER A 46 -1.44 10.87 10.91
C SER A 46 0.11 10.92 10.83
N ASP A 47 0.67 10.47 9.71
CA ASP A 47 2.12 10.33 9.45
C ASP A 47 2.85 9.33 10.37
N GLU A 48 2.12 8.43 11.02
CA GLU A 48 2.68 7.30 11.76
C GLU A 48 2.37 5.98 11.05
N VAL A 49 3.33 5.06 11.04
CA VAL A 49 3.15 3.71 10.49
C VAL A 49 2.60 2.80 11.58
N ARG A 50 1.55 2.03 11.26
CA ARG A 50 0.97 1.02 12.16
C ARG A 50 0.84 -0.31 11.42
N ASP A 51 1.12 -1.41 12.11
CA ASP A 51 0.94 -2.76 11.59
C ASP A 51 -0.48 -3.26 11.84
N LEU A 52 -1.22 -3.50 10.76
CA LEU A 52 -2.60 -3.97 10.80
C LEU A 52 -2.72 -5.48 11.08
N LEU A 53 -1.60 -6.17 11.32
CA LEU A 53 -1.54 -7.58 11.75
C LEU A 53 -1.13 -7.76 13.21
N GLN A 54 -0.81 -6.66 13.91
CA GLN A 54 -0.52 -6.61 15.33
C GLN A 54 -1.71 -6.08 16.13
N ASN A 55 -1.74 -6.36 17.43
CA ASN A 55 -2.83 -5.90 18.28
C ASN A 55 -2.83 -4.35 18.31
N PRO A 56 -3.96 -3.68 17.98
CA PRO A 56 -4.05 -2.22 17.99
C PRO A 56 -3.68 -1.57 19.32
N SER A 57 -3.85 -2.27 20.44
CA SER A 57 -3.48 -1.78 21.78
C SER A 57 -1.98 -1.45 21.92
N LEU A 58 -1.11 -1.97 21.04
CA LEU A 58 0.31 -1.61 21.03
C LEU A 58 0.56 -0.15 20.60
N TYR A 59 -0.44 0.49 19.97
CA TYR A 59 -0.38 1.89 19.55
C TYR A 59 -1.15 2.83 20.49
N ASP A 60 -1.80 2.27 21.51
CA ASP A 60 -2.46 3.05 22.56
C ASP A 60 -1.46 3.30 23.71
N LEU A 61 -0.84 4.48 23.67
CA LEU A 61 0.17 4.89 24.64
C LEU A 61 -0.40 5.26 26.02
N SER A 62 -1.72 5.14 26.23
CA SER A 62 -2.36 5.49 27.50
C SER A 62 -2.44 4.33 28.51
N GLY A 63 -2.02 3.12 28.12
CA GLY A 63 -2.01 1.93 28.98
C GLY A 63 -0.70 1.69 29.75
N PRO A 64 -0.73 1.02 30.93
CA PRO A 64 0.45 0.75 31.76
C PRO A 64 1.47 -0.23 31.15
N ALA A 65 1.19 -0.82 29.98
CA ALA A 65 2.07 -1.72 29.24
C ALA A 65 2.58 -1.11 27.91
N ALA A 66 2.49 0.22 27.76
CA ALA A 66 2.89 0.94 26.55
C ALA A 66 4.41 0.82 26.32
N THR A 67 4.81 -0.16 25.50
CA THR A 67 6.12 -0.18 24.87
C THR A 67 5.97 0.50 23.51
N ALA A 68 6.71 1.57 23.29
CA ALA A 68 6.65 2.30 22.03
C ALA A 68 7.13 1.41 20.87
N ASN A 69 6.19 0.84 20.13
CA ASN A 69 6.48 -0.04 19.01
C ASN A 69 6.72 0.82 17.76
N TYR A 70 7.94 1.36 17.63
CA TYR A 70 8.31 2.18 16.49
C TYR A 70 8.53 1.32 15.23
N HIS A 71 7.83 1.66 14.16
CA HIS A 71 7.98 1.06 12.85
C HIS A 71 8.94 1.89 11.98
N THR A 72 10.22 1.52 11.99
CA THR A 72 11.24 2.22 11.20
C THR A 72 11.30 1.69 9.77
N ILE A 73 11.06 2.57 8.80
CA ILE A 73 11.22 2.28 7.37
C ILE A 73 12.72 2.30 7.01
N ARG A 74 13.21 1.23 6.39
CA ARG A 74 14.57 1.09 5.88
C ARG A 74 14.54 0.68 4.42
N HIS A 75 15.39 1.32 3.61
CA HIS A 75 15.59 0.97 2.21
C HIS A 75 16.93 0.28 2.07
N ASN A 76 16.94 -0.90 1.43
CA ASN A 76 18.17 -1.55 1.02
C ASN A 76 18.51 -1.04 -0.38
N GLU A 77 19.58 -0.25 -0.49
CA GLU A 77 20.01 0.35 -1.76
C GLU A 77 20.53 -0.69 -2.77
N GLN A 78 21.08 -1.81 -2.28
CA GLN A 78 21.62 -2.87 -3.13
C GLN A 78 20.51 -3.73 -3.74
N THR A 79 19.51 -4.12 -2.94
CA THR A 79 18.41 -4.98 -3.41
C THR A 79 17.21 -4.18 -3.94
N GLY A 80 17.15 -2.88 -3.64
CA GLY A 80 15.97 -2.05 -3.88
C GLY A 80 14.79 -2.40 -2.97
N GLU A 81 14.96 -3.24 -1.95
CA GLU A 81 13.87 -3.64 -1.07
C GLU A 81 13.56 -2.56 -0.02
N THR A 82 12.28 -2.44 0.34
CA THR A 82 11.84 -1.64 1.49
C THR A 82 11.40 -2.59 2.60
N VAL A 83 11.94 -2.38 3.80
CA VAL A 83 11.64 -3.15 5.01
C VAL A 83 11.12 -2.20 6.08
N ILE A 84 10.10 -2.63 6.80
CA ILE A 84 9.53 -1.89 7.92
C ILE A 84 9.84 -2.69 9.18
N GLY A 85 10.66 -2.11 10.07
CA GLY A 85 11.03 -2.73 11.34
C GLY A 85 9.81 -3.04 12.20
N ASN A 86 9.93 -4.11 13.00
CA ASN A 86 8.91 -4.54 13.95
C ASN A 86 7.53 -4.82 13.35
N THR A 87 7.44 -5.10 12.04
CA THR A 87 6.19 -5.54 11.40
C THR A 87 6.09 -7.06 11.38
N ARG A 88 4.88 -7.56 11.56
CA ARG A 88 4.52 -8.95 11.44
C ARG A 88 4.35 -9.30 9.97
N THR A 89 5.00 -10.37 9.56
CA THR A 89 4.81 -10.98 8.25
C THR A 89 4.00 -12.25 8.41
N ARG A 90 3.10 -12.54 7.47
CA ARG A 90 2.29 -13.76 7.46
C ARG A 90 2.45 -14.49 6.15
N ARG A 91 2.67 -15.80 6.23
CA ARG A 91 2.74 -16.68 5.05
C ARG A 91 1.34 -16.79 4.43
N ILE A 92 1.30 -16.79 3.10
CA ILE A 92 0.07 -16.95 2.31
C ILE A 92 0.27 -18.17 1.40
N VAL A 93 -0.48 -19.24 1.65
CA VAL A 93 -0.44 -20.47 0.83
C VAL A 93 -1.72 -20.63 0.04
N THR A 94 -2.85 -20.20 0.61
CA THR A 94 -4.18 -20.33 0.02
C THR A 94 -4.91 -18.99 -0.03
N MET A 95 -6.02 -18.97 -0.77
CA MET A 95 -6.92 -17.81 -0.80
C MET A 95 -7.56 -17.55 0.58
N ASP A 96 -7.74 -18.57 1.40
CA ASP A 96 -8.28 -18.42 2.76
C ASP A 96 -7.29 -17.77 3.71
N ASP A 97 -5.99 -18.06 3.57
CA ASP A 97 -4.94 -17.35 4.29
C ASP A 97 -5.01 -15.85 4.01
N PHE A 98 -5.15 -15.48 2.73
CA PHE A 98 -5.29 -14.09 2.29
C PHE A 98 -6.57 -13.47 2.87
N ARG A 99 -7.72 -14.13 2.75
CA ARG A 99 -8.99 -13.63 3.31
C ARG A 99 -8.88 -13.37 4.80
N ALA A 100 -8.24 -14.27 5.55
CA ALA A 100 -8.07 -14.11 6.98
C ALA A 100 -7.10 -12.97 7.34
N VAL A 101 -6.02 -12.75 6.56
CA VAL A 101 -5.15 -11.56 6.71
C VAL A 101 -5.95 -10.28 6.45
N TYR A 102 -6.67 -10.25 5.33
CA TYR A 102 -7.39 -9.07 4.88
C TYR A 102 -8.51 -8.70 5.86
N ARG A 103 -9.30 -9.67 6.32
CA ARG A 103 -10.34 -9.45 7.36
C ARG A 103 -9.77 -8.91 8.65
N GLN A 104 -8.64 -9.46 9.11
CA GLN A 104 -7.97 -8.97 10.31
C GLN A 104 -7.50 -7.52 10.12
N ALA A 105 -6.84 -7.23 9.00
CA ALA A 105 -6.35 -5.88 8.71
C ALA A 105 -7.49 -4.86 8.61
N THR A 106 -8.60 -5.20 7.92
CA THR A 106 -9.80 -4.36 7.83
C THR A 106 -10.42 -4.15 9.21
N ARG A 107 -10.45 -5.18 10.07
CA ARG A 107 -10.94 -5.03 11.45
C ARG A 107 -10.05 -4.10 12.26
N TYR A 108 -8.73 -4.27 12.21
CA TYR A 108 -7.79 -3.47 12.99
C TYR A 108 -7.73 -2.01 12.53
N ARG A 109 -7.83 -1.78 11.22
CA ARG A 109 -8.05 -0.45 10.63
C ARG A 109 -9.33 0.22 11.16
N LYS A 110 -10.36 -0.56 11.52
CA LYS A 110 -11.62 -0.06 12.11
C LYS A 110 -11.56 0.11 13.64
N THR A 111 -10.81 -0.74 14.37
CA THR A 111 -10.84 -0.78 15.86
C THR A 111 -9.88 0.17 16.57
N ALA A 112 -8.99 0.90 15.89
CA ALA A 112 -8.17 1.96 16.51
C ALA A 112 -9.01 3.19 16.96
N LYS A 113 -10.28 2.99 17.31
CA LYS A 113 -11.34 3.99 17.36
C LYS A 113 -11.97 4.08 18.75
N THR A 114 -11.98 5.29 19.28
CA THR A 114 -13.05 5.80 20.15
C THR A 114 -14.28 6.19 19.29
N GLN A 115 -15.45 5.77 19.75
CA GLN A 115 -16.77 5.57 19.12
C GLN A 115 -17.29 6.35 17.87
N LEU A 116 -16.67 7.39 17.28
CA LEU A 116 -17.46 8.35 16.46
C LEU A 116 -17.35 8.50 14.91
N ASN A 117 -16.39 7.97 14.12
CA ASN A 117 -16.46 8.12 12.64
C ASN A 117 -15.91 6.95 11.77
N ASP A 118 -16.28 6.90 10.48
CA ASP A 118 -15.80 5.90 9.49
C ASP A 118 -14.38 6.28 9.00
N HIS A 119 -13.37 5.56 9.50
CA HIS A 119 -11.94 5.86 9.30
C HIS A 119 -11.32 5.18 8.07
N SER A 120 -12.06 4.31 7.36
CA SER A 120 -11.49 3.65 6.18
C SER A 120 -11.04 4.63 5.09
N SER A 121 -11.55 5.87 5.11
CA SER A 121 -11.13 6.97 4.23
C SER A 121 -9.99 7.84 4.78
N ARG A 122 -9.47 7.59 6.00
CA ARG A 122 -8.59 8.52 6.74
C ARG A 122 -7.18 8.01 7.06
N SER A 123 -6.87 6.78 6.68
CA SER A 123 -5.49 6.28 6.62
C SER A 123 -5.18 5.70 5.26
N HIS A 124 -3.91 5.73 4.86
CA HIS A 124 -3.46 5.02 3.67
C HIS A 124 -3.12 3.59 4.07
N SER A 125 -3.76 2.58 3.48
CA SER A 125 -3.43 1.18 3.73
C SER A 125 -2.51 0.64 2.64
N ILE A 126 -1.47 -0.08 3.04
CA ILE A 126 -0.49 -0.69 2.15
C ILE A 126 -0.43 -2.18 2.46
N PHE A 127 -0.90 -3.00 1.52
CA PHE A 127 -0.71 -4.44 1.52
C PHE A 127 0.48 -4.78 0.62
N THR A 128 1.49 -5.41 1.19
CA THR A 128 2.71 -5.82 0.47
C THR A 128 2.79 -7.33 0.43
N LEU A 129 2.76 -7.91 -0.78
CA LEU A 129 2.97 -9.33 -1.03
C LEU A 129 4.35 -9.54 -1.62
N ARG A 130 5.18 -10.32 -0.94
CA ARG A 130 6.48 -10.80 -1.43
C ARG A 130 6.31 -12.19 -2.01
N ILE A 131 6.91 -12.40 -3.18
CA ILE A 131 6.80 -13.62 -3.97
C ILE A 131 8.22 -14.06 -4.31
N ASP A 132 8.65 -15.17 -3.74
CA ASP A 132 9.97 -15.76 -3.93
C ASP A 132 9.81 -17.09 -4.67
N GLY A 133 10.38 -17.17 -5.88
CA GLY A 133 10.36 -18.34 -6.74
C GLY A 133 11.73 -18.97 -6.88
N ARG A 134 11.78 -20.29 -6.96
CA ARG A 134 12.97 -21.08 -7.25
C ARG A 134 12.68 -22.18 -8.26
N ASN A 135 13.64 -22.43 -9.12
CA ASN A 135 13.66 -23.57 -10.03
C ASN A 135 15.03 -24.24 -9.91
N GLU A 136 15.05 -25.38 -9.21
CA GLU A 136 16.29 -26.09 -8.91
C GLU A 136 16.90 -26.74 -10.17
N THR A 137 16.07 -27.11 -11.15
CA THR A 137 16.51 -27.78 -12.38
C THR A 137 17.37 -26.85 -13.24
N ILE A 138 16.93 -25.61 -13.43
CA ILE A 138 17.68 -24.60 -14.21
C ILE A 138 18.50 -23.65 -13.33
N ARG A 139 18.51 -23.89 -12.02
CA ARG A 139 19.20 -23.08 -10.99
C ARG A 139 18.88 -21.58 -11.09
N GLN A 140 17.59 -21.26 -11.16
CA GLN A 140 17.12 -19.88 -11.26
C GLN A 140 16.21 -19.51 -10.10
N GLN A 141 16.38 -18.30 -9.59
CA GLN A 141 15.50 -17.68 -8.60
C GLN A 141 14.81 -16.46 -9.19
N SER A 142 13.60 -16.18 -8.74
CA SER A 142 12.83 -14.99 -9.10
C SER A 142 12.27 -14.34 -7.85
N LYS A 143 12.38 -13.01 -7.77
CA LYS A 143 11.84 -12.22 -6.65
C LYS A 143 10.92 -11.13 -7.17
N GLY A 144 9.71 -11.11 -6.63
CA GLY A 144 8.68 -10.14 -6.97
C GLY A 144 8.05 -9.54 -5.72
N VAL A 145 7.64 -8.28 -5.83
CA VAL A 145 6.83 -7.63 -4.80
C VAL A 145 5.63 -6.99 -5.47
N LEU A 146 4.43 -7.33 -5.01
CA LEU A 146 3.19 -6.64 -5.35
C LEU A 146 2.81 -5.74 -4.18
N CYS A 147 2.71 -4.44 -4.44
CA CYS A 147 2.25 -3.45 -3.48
C CYS A 147 0.85 -2.99 -3.89
N LEU A 148 -0.14 -3.21 -3.02
CA LEU A 148 -1.52 -2.76 -3.20
C LEU A 148 -1.78 -1.64 -2.20
N VAL A 149 -1.95 -0.43 -2.71
CA VAL A 149 -2.10 0.79 -1.92
C VAL A 149 -3.54 1.29 -2.02
N ASP A 150 -4.19 1.48 -0.88
CA ASP A 150 -5.52 2.06 -0.72
C ASP A 150 -5.35 3.42 -0.05
N LEU A 151 -5.32 4.49 -0.85
CA LEU A 151 -5.11 5.84 -0.35
C LEU A 151 -6.36 6.38 0.35
N ALA A 152 -6.15 7.20 1.38
CA ALA A 152 -7.17 8.01 2.01
C ALA A 152 -7.78 9.03 1.02
N GLY A 153 -8.96 9.53 1.35
CA GLY A 153 -9.66 10.54 0.56
C GLY A 153 -8.91 11.88 0.54
N SER A 154 -9.07 12.64 -0.56
CA SER A 154 -8.44 13.95 -0.75
C SER A 154 -9.41 15.10 -0.47
N GLU A 155 -10.42 14.89 0.37
CA GLU A 155 -11.46 15.88 0.63
C GLU A 155 -10.91 17.16 1.28
N ARG A 156 -11.55 18.28 0.96
CA ARG A 156 -11.16 19.58 1.51
C ARG A 156 -11.60 19.68 2.97
N VAL A 157 -10.63 19.99 3.83
CA VAL A 157 -10.86 20.15 5.27
C VAL A 157 -11.93 21.22 5.55
N ASN A 158 -11.90 22.33 4.81
CA ASN A 158 -12.83 23.47 4.99
C ASN A 158 -14.29 23.13 4.66
N GLU A 159 -14.53 22.15 3.81
CA GLU A 159 -15.88 21.73 3.39
C GLU A 159 -16.40 20.56 4.25
N SER A 160 -15.52 19.91 5.02
CA SER A 160 -15.84 18.73 5.83
C SER A 160 -16.49 19.05 7.18
N GLY A 161 -16.41 20.30 7.66
CA GLY A 161 -16.84 20.68 9.01
C GLY A 161 -16.04 20.02 10.14
N ALA A 162 -14.89 19.38 9.83
CA ALA A 162 -14.07 18.68 10.81
C ALA A 162 -13.49 19.64 11.87
N GLN A 163 -13.55 19.24 13.14
CA GLN A 163 -13.02 20.01 14.27
C GLN A 163 -12.08 19.15 15.13
N GLY A 164 -11.25 19.82 15.94
CA GLY A 164 -10.35 19.18 16.92
C GLY A 164 -9.42 18.14 16.28
N GLN A 165 -9.47 16.90 16.76
CA GLN A 165 -8.62 15.81 16.27
C GLN A 165 -8.91 15.45 14.80
N GLN A 166 -10.17 15.51 14.38
CA GLN A 166 -10.55 15.17 13.00
C GLN A 166 -10.01 16.18 12.00
N PHE A 167 -9.91 17.44 12.40
CA PHE A 167 -9.27 18.47 11.58
C PHE A 167 -7.78 18.17 11.39
N LYS A 168 -7.07 17.80 12.47
CA LYS A 168 -5.64 17.43 12.41
C LYS A 168 -5.41 16.22 11.50
N GLU A 169 -6.26 15.21 11.58
CA GLU A 169 -6.23 14.04 10.69
C GLU A 169 -6.39 14.45 9.23
N ALA A 170 -7.43 15.22 8.92
CA ALA A 170 -7.72 15.67 7.56
C ALA A 170 -6.57 16.50 6.97
N VAL A 171 -5.92 17.34 7.79
CA VAL A 171 -4.71 18.06 7.39
C VAL A 171 -3.55 17.10 7.11
N SER A 172 -3.32 16.09 7.94
CA SER A 172 -2.25 15.11 7.74
C SER A 172 -2.45 14.26 6.48
N ILE A 173 -3.69 13.81 6.23
CA ILE A 173 -4.06 13.10 5.00
C ILE A 173 -3.73 13.96 3.77
N ASN A 174 -4.24 15.18 3.73
CA ASN A 174 -4.00 16.08 2.61
C ASN A 174 -2.52 16.44 2.43
N ARG A 175 -1.76 16.57 3.52
CA ARG A 175 -0.30 16.76 3.47
C ARG A 175 0.39 15.58 2.78
N SER A 176 0.11 14.35 3.22
CA SER A 176 0.73 13.15 2.64
C SER A 176 0.40 12.95 1.15
N LEU A 177 -0.83 13.25 0.73
CA LEU A 177 -1.23 13.19 -0.69
C LEU A 177 -0.57 14.31 -1.51
N LEU A 178 -0.44 15.52 -0.96
CA LEU A 178 0.28 16.61 -1.59
C LEU A 178 1.75 16.25 -1.79
N ASP A 179 2.40 15.67 -0.79
CA ASP A 179 3.80 15.25 -0.87
C ASP A 179 4.01 14.09 -1.86
N LEU A 180 3.05 13.16 -1.96
CA LEU A 180 3.02 12.19 -3.05
C LEU A 180 2.96 12.86 -4.42
N GLY A 181 2.12 13.90 -4.56
CA GLY A 181 2.04 14.71 -5.78
C GLY A 181 3.35 15.40 -6.15
N LYS A 182 4.07 15.93 -5.15
CA LYS A 182 5.41 16.51 -5.34
C LYS A 182 6.42 15.45 -5.78
N CYS A 183 6.38 14.25 -5.19
CA CYS A 183 7.29 13.16 -5.57
C CYS A 183 7.10 12.74 -7.02
N ILE A 184 5.85 12.55 -7.45
CA ILE A 184 5.52 12.24 -8.86
C ILE A 184 6.00 13.36 -9.79
N SER A 185 5.77 14.62 -9.42
CA SER A 185 6.19 15.76 -10.25
C SER A 185 7.71 15.86 -10.38
N ALA A 186 8.45 15.58 -9.30
CA ALA A 186 9.92 15.54 -9.30
C ALA A 186 10.47 14.36 -10.11
N LEU A 187 9.83 13.19 -10.04
CA LEU A 187 10.18 12.04 -10.88
C LEU A 187 10.07 12.38 -12.38
N ARG A 188 9.03 13.13 -12.76
CA ARG A 188 8.84 13.58 -14.15
C ARG A 188 9.95 14.52 -14.62
N SER A 189 10.38 15.46 -13.78
CA SER A 189 11.39 16.46 -14.14
C SER A 189 12.84 16.01 -13.95
N GLY A 190 13.07 14.82 -13.37
CA GLY A 190 14.41 14.36 -12.99
C GLY A 190 15.01 15.11 -11.80
N ALA A 191 14.21 15.89 -11.07
CA ALA A 191 14.65 16.62 -9.89
C ALA A 191 14.85 15.69 -8.69
N VAL A 192 15.53 16.19 -7.65
CA VAL A 192 15.65 15.47 -6.37
C VAL A 192 14.26 15.23 -5.80
N VAL A 193 13.90 13.96 -5.65
CA VAL A 193 12.56 13.55 -5.22
C VAL A 193 12.46 13.64 -3.69
N PRO A 194 11.48 14.37 -3.13
CA PRO A 194 11.39 14.64 -1.69
C PRO A 194 10.70 13.48 -0.93
N TRP A 195 11.25 12.27 -1.03
CA TRP A 195 10.66 11.06 -0.44
C TRP A 195 10.43 11.17 1.07
N ARG A 196 11.26 11.93 1.79
CA ARG A 196 11.21 12.07 3.25
C ARG A 196 10.16 13.05 3.78
N ASN A 197 9.40 13.72 2.92
CA ASN A 197 8.38 14.67 3.36
C ASN A 197 7.22 14.04 4.15
N SER A 198 6.94 12.75 3.93
CA SER A 198 5.95 11.98 4.68
C SER A 198 6.38 10.52 4.79
N ARG A 199 5.84 9.78 5.75
CA ARG A 199 6.03 8.32 5.86
C ARG A 199 5.45 7.58 4.67
N LEU A 200 4.34 8.06 4.09
CA LEU A 200 3.75 7.48 2.89
C LEU A 200 4.74 7.53 1.72
N THR A 201 5.26 8.71 1.41
CA THR A 201 6.21 8.89 0.30
C THR A 201 7.50 8.14 0.56
N TYR A 202 7.98 8.10 1.81
CA TYR A 202 9.20 7.39 2.15
C TYR A 202 9.01 5.87 1.97
N LEU A 203 7.89 5.31 2.45
CA LEU A 203 7.54 3.91 2.23
C LEU A 203 7.46 3.57 0.73
N LEU A 204 6.86 4.45 -0.07
CA LEU A 204 6.65 4.23 -1.49
C LEU A 204 7.90 4.45 -2.36
N GLN A 205 9.00 4.97 -1.80
CA GLN A 205 10.22 5.33 -2.52
C GLN A 205 10.71 4.24 -3.48
N ASN A 206 10.93 3.02 -2.99
CA ASN A 206 11.43 1.92 -3.84
C ASN A 206 10.33 1.21 -4.66
N TYR A 207 9.08 1.64 -4.56
CA TYR A 207 8.00 1.15 -5.42
C TYR A 207 7.77 2.08 -6.60
N LEU A 208 7.93 3.40 -6.40
CA LEU A 208 7.72 4.43 -7.41
C LEU A 208 9.02 4.87 -8.09
N GLY A 209 10.15 4.82 -7.38
CA GLY A 209 11.47 5.24 -7.89
C GLY A 209 12.38 4.09 -8.32
N ALA A 210 11.98 2.83 -8.13
CA ALA A 210 12.84 1.70 -8.49
C ALA A 210 12.86 1.44 -10.00
N LYS A 211 14.06 1.17 -10.52
CA LYS A 211 14.24 0.73 -11.90
C LYS A 211 13.44 -0.55 -12.16
N GLY A 212 12.64 -0.53 -13.22
CA GLY A 212 11.82 -1.66 -13.63
C GLY A 212 10.60 -1.94 -12.77
N ALA A 213 10.21 -1.01 -11.88
CA ALA A 213 8.91 -1.06 -11.24
C ALA A 213 7.78 -0.80 -12.25
N LYS A 214 6.62 -1.37 -11.97
CA LYS A 214 5.39 -1.11 -12.72
C LYS A 214 4.37 -0.51 -11.77
N MET A 215 3.74 0.58 -12.19
CA MET A 215 2.69 1.24 -11.42
C MET A 215 1.41 1.27 -12.25
N LEU A 216 0.30 0.91 -11.60
CA LEU A 216 -1.04 1.20 -12.08
C LEU A 216 -1.70 2.09 -11.05
N MET A 217 -2.21 3.25 -11.48
CA MET A 217 -3.03 4.12 -10.65
C MET A 217 -4.48 3.98 -11.09
N VAL A 218 -5.37 3.70 -10.14
CA VAL A 218 -6.82 3.75 -10.37
C VAL A 218 -7.36 4.97 -9.65
N VAL A 219 -7.99 5.88 -10.40
CA VAL A 219 -8.53 7.13 -9.88
C VAL A 219 -10.05 7.00 -9.81
N THR A 220 -10.60 7.09 -8.61
CA THR A 220 -12.04 7.06 -8.38
C THR A 220 -12.57 8.48 -8.24
N ILE A 221 -13.54 8.86 -9.07
CA ILE A 221 -14.16 10.18 -9.06
C ILE A 221 -15.67 10.06 -8.77
N SER A 222 -16.28 11.15 -8.30
CA SER A 222 -17.72 11.23 -8.16
C SER A 222 -18.36 11.82 -9.41
N ASN A 223 -19.56 11.38 -9.74
CA ASN A 223 -20.37 11.98 -10.81
C ASN A 223 -21.33 13.06 -10.31
N LYS A 224 -21.35 13.37 -9.01
CA LYS A 224 -22.23 14.39 -8.45
C LYS A 224 -21.66 15.78 -8.68
N SER A 225 -22.53 16.73 -9.02
CA SER A 225 -22.15 18.13 -9.25
C SER A 225 -21.47 18.77 -8.04
N SER A 226 -21.86 18.39 -6.82
CA SER A 226 -21.26 18.87 -5.57
C SER A 226 -19.78 18.51 -5.41
N TYR A 227 -19.27 17.52 -6.16
CA TYR A 227 -17.88 17.05 -6.09
C TYR A 227 -17.11 17.27 -7.39
N LEU A 228 -17.59 18.19 -8.24
CA LEU A 228 -16.97 18.47 -9.54
C LEU A 228 -15.53 18.98 -9.39
N THR A 229 -15.29 19.85 -8.39
CA THR A 229 -13.98 20.43 -8.11
C THR A 229 -12.98 19.34 -7.68
N GLU A 230 -13.38 18.47 -6.74
CA GLU A 230 -12.57 17.36 -6.24
C GLU A 230 -12.25 16.39 -7.37
N SER A 231 -13.26 16.02 -8.16
CA SER A 231 -13.11 15.12 -9.30
C SER A 231 -12.15 15.69 -10.35
N THR A 232 -12.24 17.00 -10.62
CA THR A 232 -11.31 17.70 -11.52
C THR A 232 -9.87 17.66 -10.98
N ASN A 233 -9.68 17.92 -9.69
CA ASN A 233 -8.36 17.85 -9.05
C ASN A 233 -7.75 16.44 -9.12
N SER A 234 -8.56 15.39 -8.87
CA SER A 234 -8.14 14.00 -8.99
C SER A 234 -7.72 13.64 -10.42
N LEU A 235 -8.48 14.09 -11.43
CA LEU A 235 -8.13 13.89 -12.84
C LEU A 235 -6.85 14.63 -13.25
N GLN A 236 -6.67 15.88 -12.80
CA GLN A 236 -5.43 16.62 -13.05
C GLN A 236 -4.21 15.92 -12.42
N PHE A 237 -4.38 15.34 -11.22
CA PHE A 237 -3.34 14.53 -10.61
C PHE A 237 -3.05 13.27 -11.42
N ALA A 238 -4.09 12.58 -11.90
CA ALA A 238 -3.95 11.41 -12.76
C ALA A 238 -3.17 11.72 -14.05
N THR A 239 -3.43 12.86 -14.68
CA THR A 239 -2.68 13.33 -15.85
C THR A 239 -1.20 13.48 -15.54
N ARG A 240 -0.84 14.10 -14.40
CA ARG A 240 0.57 14.23 -13.98
C ARG A 240 1.24 12.87 -13.75
N VAL A 241 0.52 11.92 -13.14
CA VAL A 241 1.03 10.56 -12.91
C VAL A 241 1.25 9.82 -14.22
N LYS A 242 0.31 9.92 -15.18
CA LYS A 242 0.42 9.32 -16.51
C LYS A 242 1.67 9.78 -17.25
N ASP A 243 2.03 11.06 -17.12
CA ASP A 243 3.19 11.65 -17.80
C ASP A 243 4.53 11.33 -17.11
N THR A 244 4.53 10.57 -16.00
CA THR A 244 5.74 10.22 -15.24
C THR A 244 6.34 8.92 -15.76
N LEU A 245 7.61 8.96 -16.16
CA LEU A 245 8.35 7.77 -16.60
C LEU A 245 9.09 7.11 -15.43
N ILE A 246 8.65 5.92 -15.02
CA ILE A 246 9.28 5.12 -13.94
C ILE A 246 10.39 4.18 -14.49
N GLY A 247 10.59 4.19 -15.81
CA GLY A 247 11.60 3.40 -16.52
C GLY A 247 11.07 2.08 -17.09
N SER A 248 11.93 1.38 -17.83
CA SER A 248 11.57 0.13 -18.51
C SER A 248 11.52 -1.05 -17.55
N SER A 249 10.54 -1.94 -17.74
CA SER A 249 10.42 -3.20 -16.99
C SER A 249 11.70 -4.03 -17.08
N VAL A 250 12.19 -4.53 -15.94
CA VAL A 250 13.37 -5.38 -15.87
C VAL A 250 12.97 -6.79 -15.48
N ARG A 251 13.58 -7.80 -16.11
CA ARG A 251 13.38 -9.21 -15.73
C ARG A 251 14.08 -9.46 -14.38
N ARG A 252 13.31 -9.84 -13.36
CA ARG A 252 13.83 -10.18 -12.02
C ARG A 252 14.01 -11.69 -11.87
N ILE A 253 14.96 -12.23 -12.62
CA ILE A 253 15.42 -13.62 -12.52
C ILE A 253 16.94 -13.60 -12.43
N SER A 254 17.50 -14.33 -11.48
CA SER A 254 18.94 -14.52 -11.33
C SER A 254 19.26 -16.00 -11.22
N ASN A 255 20.47 -16.39 -11.63
CA ASN A 255 20.98 -17.74 -11.39
C ASN A 255 21.47 -17.85 -9.93
N TYR A 256 21.54 -19.07 -9.39
CA TYR A 256 22.19 -19.37 -8.12
C TYR A 256 22.91 -20.72 -8.11
#